data_AF-A0A7S2GAZ7-F1
#
_entry.id   AF-A0A7S2GAZ7-F1
#
_cell.length_a   1.000
_cell.length_b   1.000
_cell.length_c   1.000
_cell.angle_alpha   90.00
_cell.angle_beta   90.00
_cell.angle_gamma   90.00
#
_symmetry.space_group_name_H-M   'P 1'
#
loop_
_entity.id
_entity.type
_entity.pdbx_description
1 polymer ?
#
loop_
_entity_poly.entity_id
_entity_poly.type
_entity_poly.pdbx_seq_one_letter_code
_entity_poly.pdbx_strand_id
1 'polypeptide(L)'
;AKGGTFIGFAVFGPVENKPGIEVHYLAVRDPFRRCGCGAMLLGYVRELCRSKGFKYIYATCRFEYLWYYLKLGFGFAQDPGDLYSREAANRLHHVRFQASSAFKRHVAVPKVTDKVCRNCAEQPAERKARQQGRPQVDTERLIDVKELQSFCWTCQKELERSLGNRKRP
;
A
#
# COMPACT_ATOMS: atom_id res chain seq x y z
N ALA A 1 -12.15 -19.99 13.97
CA ALA A 1 -11.73 -18.78 13.24
C ALA A 1 -11.80 -19.05 11.74
N LYS A 2 -12.50 -18.22 10.95
CA LYS A 2 -12.49 -18.35 9.48
C LYS A 2 -11.11 -17.91 8.99
N GLY A 3 -10.21 -18.86 8.78
CA GLY A 3 -8.83 -18.60 8.34
C GLY A 3 -8.83 -17.94 6.96
N GLY A 4 -8.66 -16.61 6.92
CA GLY A 4 -8.37 -15.90 5.69
C GLY A 4 -6.99 -16.31 5.20
N THR A 5 -6.86 -16.60 3.90
CA THR A 5 -5.52 -16.81 3.32
C THR A 5 -4.86 -15.45 3.17
N PHE A 6 -3.72 -15.29 3.84
CA PHE A 6 -2.88 -14.10 3.76
C PHE A 6 -2.21 -13.99 2.39
N ILE A 7 -2.36 -12.83 1.73
CA ILE A 7 -1.85 -12.58 0.37
C ILE A 7 -0.64 -11.65 0.38
N GLY A 8 -0.62 -10.64 1.25
CA GLY A 8 0.44 -9.65 1.27
C GLY A 8 0.21 -8.59 2.33
N PHE A 9 1.22 -7.75 2.51
CA PHE A 9 1.24 -6.71 3.52
C PHE A 9 2.06 -5.49 3.10
N ALA A 10 1.77 -4.37 3.75
CA ALA A 10 2.63 -3.20 3.77
C ALA A 10 2.88 -2.77 5.22
N VAL A 11 4.15 -2.57 5.57
CA VAL A 11 4.57 -1.92 6.82
C VAL A 11 5.04 -0.53 6.50
N PHE A 12 4.52 0.46 7.23
CA PHE A 12 4.81 1.85 6.99
C PHE A 12 4.75 2.66 8.29
N GLY A 13 5.42 3.80 8.31
CA GLY A 13 5.51 4.66 9.49
C GLY A 13 5.81 6.11 9.14
N PRO A 14 5.53 7.06 10.05
CA PRO A 14 5.92 8.45 9.86
C PRO A 14 7.44 8.58 9.82
N VAL A 15 7.95 9.42 8.92
CA VAL A 15 9.38 9.71 8.86
C VAL A 15 9.72 10.86 9.80
N GLU A 16 10.76 10.72 10.61
CA GLU A 16 11.23 11.81 11.45
C GLU A 16 11.69 13.00 10.59
N ASN A 17 11.27 14.21 10.97
CA ASN A 17 11.67 15.45 10.31
C ASN A 17 11.26 15.59 8.82
N LYS A 18 10.48 14.65 8.25
CA LYS A 18 9.93 14.76 6.89
C LYS A 18 8.40 14.73 6.94
N PRO A 19 7.69 15.53 6.12
CA PRO A 19 6.23 15.59 6.12
C PRO A 19 5.61 14.42 5.32
N GLY A 20 5.88 13.18 5.72
CA GLY A 20 5.38 11.99 5.03
C GLY A 20 5.48 10.69 5.81
N ILE A 21 5.02 9.63 5.16
CA ILE A 21 5.10 8.24 5.62
C ILE A 21 6.11 7.50 4.74
N GLU A 22 6.97 6.67 5.33
CA GLU A 22 7.81 5.73 4.61
C GLU A 22 7.19 4.33 4.64
N VAL A 23 7.20 3.67 3.49
CA VAL A 23 6.87 2.25 3.36
C VAL A 23 8.16 1.44 3.54
N HIS A 24 8.32 0.83 4.71
CA HIS A 24 9.50 0.03 5.05
C HIS A 24 9.49 -1.33 4.36
N TYR A 25 8.31 -1.97 4.29
CA TYR A 25 8.16 -3.28 3.69
C TYR A 25 6.88 -3.34 2.84
N LEU A 26 7.00 -3.92 1.65
CA LEU A 26 5.87 -4.24 0.78
C LEU A 26 6.11 -5.62 0.17
N ALA A 27 5.23 -6.57 0.47
CA ALA A 27 5.33 -7.92 -0.06
C ALA A 27 3.97 -8.46 -0.49
N VAL A 28 3.99 -9.20 -1.60
CA VAL A 28 2.84 -9.94 -2.13
C VAL A 28 3.31 -11.34 -2.49
N ARG A 29 2.58 -12.35 -2.03
CA ARG A 29 2.86 -13.76 -2.35
C ARG A 29 2.85 -13.99 -3.86
N ASP A 30 3.78 -14.81 -4.33
CA ASP A 30 4.07 -15.02 -5.75
C ASP A 30 2.86 -15.30 -6.64
N PRO A 31 1.90 -16.18 -6.25
CA PRO A 31 0.71 -16.46 -7.06
C PRO A 31 -0.23 -15.26 -7.24
N PHE A 32 -0.05 -14.20 -6.44
CA PHE A 32 -0.88 -12.99 -6.43
C PHE A 32 -0.10 -11.76 -6.90
N ARG A 33 1.12 -11.94 -7.42
CA ARG A 33 1.88 -10.85 -8.03
C ARG A 33 1.27 -10.48 -9.38
N ARG A 34 1.57 -9.26 -9.86
CA ARG A 34 1.04 -8.70 -11.13
C ARG A 34 -0.50 -8.59 -11.20
N CYS A 35 -1.16 -8.78 -10.07
CA CYS A 35 -2.61 -8.77 -9.90
C CYS A 35 -3.13 -7.43 -9.34
N GLY A 36 -2.28 -6.41 -9.20
CA GLY A 36 -2.63 -5.12 -8.61
C GLY A 36 -2.61 -5.07 -7.07
N CYS A 37 -2.37 -6.19 -6.38
CA CYS A 37 -2.36 -6.26 -4.90
C CYS A 37 -1.42 -5.23 -4.26
N GLY A 38 -0.20 -5.10 -4.77
CA GLY A 38 0.76 -4.12 -4.26
C GLY A 38 0.29 -2.67 -4.48
N ALA A 39 -0.37 -2.39 -5.61
CA ALA A 39 -0.88 -1.06 -5.91
C ALA A 39 -2.05 -0.72 -4.99
N MET A 40 -2.86 -1.71 -4.63
CA MET A 40 -3.94 -1.59 -3.65
C MET A 40 -3.39 -1.29 -2.25
N LEU A 41 -2.36 -2.02 -1.80
CA LEU A 41 -1.66 -1.74 -0.54
C LEU A 41 -1.14 -0.29 -0.50
N LEU A 42 -0.45 0.15 -1.56
CA LEU A 42 0.05 1.52 -1.65
C LEU A 42 -1.08 2.57 -1.78
N GLY A 43 -2.22 2.19 -2.37
CA GLY A 43 -3.42 3.01 -2.41
C GLY A 43 -4.01 3.25 -1.01
N TYR A 44 -4.02 2.22 -0.16
CA TYR A 44 -4.38 2.37 1.24
C TYR A 44 -3.46 3.35 1.97
N VAL A 45 -2.13 3.19 1.83
CA VAL A 45 -1.15 4.11 2.43
C VAL A 45 -1.37 5.54 1.94
N ARG A 46 -1.71 5.73 0.67
CA ARG A 46 -2.02 7.05 0.10
C ARG A 46 -3.26 7.68 0.73
N GLU A 47 -4.38 6.97 0.83
CA GLU A 47 -5.59 7.51 1.47
C GLU A 47 -5.35 7.79 2.96
N LEU A 48 -4.58 6.94 3.64
CA LEU A 48 -4.14 7.19 5.01
C LEU A 48 -3.31 8.49 5.10
N CYS A 49 -2.33 8.68 4.20
CA CYS A 49 -1.55 9.92 4.12
C CYS A 49 -2.45 11.14 3.97
N ARG A 50 -3.44 11.08 3.06
CA ARG A 50 -4.40 12.18 2.85
C ARG A 50 -5.23 12.46 4.10
N SER A 51 -5.75 11.42 4.75
CA SER A 51 -6.60 11.55 5.94
C SER A 51 -5.86 12.15 7.15
N LYS A 52 -4.54 11.87 7.27
CA LYS A 52 -3.70 12.33 8.38
C LYS A 52 -2.91 13.61 8.03
N GLY A 53 -3.03 14.15 6.82
CA GLY A 53 -2.35 15.37 6.39
C GLY A 53 -0.86 15.19 6.02
N PHE A 54 -0.41 13.95 5.79
CA PHE A 54 0.94 13.69 5.27
C PHE A 54 1.03 14.10 3.79
N LYS A 55 2.11 14.77 3.41
CA LYS A 55 2.30 15.29 2.04
C LYS A 55 2.87 14.25 1.09
N TYR A 56 3.72 13.36 1.59
CA TYR A 56 4.47 12.42 0.77
C TYR A 56 4.40 10.99 1.28
N ILE A 57 4.57 10.05 0.37
CA ILE A 57 4.87 8.65 0.63
C ILE A 57 6.29 8.41 0.13
N TYR A 58 7.16 7.91 0.99
CA TYR A 58 8.53 7.52 0.67
C TYR A 58 8.62 5.99 0.59
N ALA A 59 9.49 5.48 -0.25
CA ALA A 59 9.84 4.07 -0.24
C ALA A 59 11.29 3.89 -0.69
N THR A 60 11.95 2.91 -0.09
CA THR A 60 13.26 2.43 -0.51
C THR A 60 13.06 1.08 -1.19
N CYS A 61 13.51 0.94 -2.44
CA CYS A 61 13.24 -0.25 -3.24
C CYS A 61 14.48 -0.77 -3.96
N ARG A 62 14.53 -2.08 -4.24
CA ARG A 62 15.57 -2.64 -5.11
C ARG A 62 15.37 -2.18 -6.55
N PHE A 63 16.46 -2.07 -7.32
CA PHE A 63 16.41 -1.67 -8.74
C PHE A 63 15.40 -2.46 -9.58
N GLU A 64 15.27 -3.77 -9.34
CA GLU A 64 14.29 -4.64 -10.01
C GLU A 64 12.82 -4.22 -9.80
N TYR A 65 12.52 -3.50 -8.71
CA TYR A 65 11.18 -2.96 -8.41
C TYR A 65 11.03 -1.48 -8.74
N LEU A 66 12.09 -0.81 -9.18
CA LEU A 66 12.05 0.63 -9.48
C LEU A 66 10.96 0.95 -10.52
N TRP A 67 10.90 0.17 -11.60
CA TRP A 67 9.89 0.33 -12.64
C TRP A 67 8.45 0.17 -12.14
N TYR A 68 8.24 -0.67 -11.13
CA TYR A 68 6.92 -0.83 -10.52
C TYR A 68 6.49 0.47 -9.82
N TYR A 69 7.36 1.09 -9.02
CA TYR A 69 7.06 2.37 -8.36
C TYR A 69 6.91 3.52 -9.37
N LEU A 70 7.78 3.60 -10.39
CA LEU A 70 7.69 4.62 -11.43
C LEU A 70 6.36 4.54 -12.22
N LYS A 71 5.88 3.32 -12.51
CA LYS A 71 4.57 3.10 -13.16
C LYS A 71 3.39 3.57 -12.31
N LEU A 72 3.49 3.45 -10.99
CA LEU A 72 2.49 4.01 -10.08
C LEU A 72 2.55 5.55 -10.05
N GLY A 73 3.67 6.15 -10.45
CA GLY A 73 3.84 7.59 -10.49
C GLY A 73 4.72 8.13 -9.37
N PHE A 74 5.44 7.25 -8.67
CA PHE A 74 6.54 7.71 -7.82
C PHE A 74 7.62 8.34 -8.71
N GLY A 75 8.24 9.41 -8.22
CA GLY A 75 9.45 9.98 -8.78
C GLY A 75 10.67 9.62 -7.94
N PHE A 76 11.86 9.84 -8.47
CA PHE A 76 13.07 9.77 -7.67
C PHE A 76 13.01 10.80 -6.53
N ALA A 77 13.29 10.36 -5.32
CA ALA A 77 13.46 11.26 -4.20
C ALA A 77 14.90 11.81 -4.27
N GLN A 78 15.03 13.11 -4.49
CA GLN A 78 16.29 13.80 -4.21
C GLN A 78 16.30 14.10 -2.72
N ASP A 79 16.76 13.14 -1.90
CA ASP A 79 17.09 13.47 -0.51
C ASP A 79 18.57 13.89 -0.45
N PRO A 80 18.88 15.12 -0.02
CA PRO A 80 20.26 15.62 0.05
C PRO A 80 21.03 15.14 1.30
N GLY A 81 20.46 14.25 2.13
CA GLY A 81 20.98 13.99 3.49
C GLY A 81 21.23 12.53 3.88
N ASP A 82 20.81 11.53 3.10
CA ASP A 82 20.94 10.13 3.51
C ASP A 82 22.20 9.48 2.93
N LEU A 83 23.23 9.50 3.78
CA LEU A 83 24.48 8.74 3.73
C LEU A 83 24.21 7.23 3.80
N TYR A 84 23.79 6.62 2.69
CA TYR A 84 24.08 5.20 2.47
C TYR A 84 25.44 5.10 1.79
N SER A 85 26.32 4.20 2.26
CA SER A 85 27.65 4.02 1.67
C SER A 85 27.54 3.86 0.15
N ARG A 86 28.53 4.35 -0.60
CA ARG A 86 28.60 4.21 -2.07
C ARG A 86 28.37 2.76 -2.53
N GLU A 87 28.65 1.76 -1.68
CA GLU A 87 28.34 0.36 -1.99
C GLU A 87 26.85 -0.01 -1.88
N ALA A 88 26.07 0.60 -0.96
CA ALA A 88 24.65 0.34 -0.77
C ALA A 88 23.76 1.08 -1.80
N ALA A 89 24.20 2.25 -2.26
CA ALA A 89 23.53 3.06 -3.28
C ALA A 89 23.39 2.34 -4.65
N ASN A 90 24.21 1.32 -4.91
CA ASN A 90 24.18 0.57 -6.17
C ASN A 90 23.02 -0.43 -6.27
N ARG A 91 22.21 -0.63 -5.22
CA ARG A 91 21.10 -1.61 -5.25
C ARG A 91 19.75 -1.08 -4.78
N LEU A 92 19.73 0.02 -4.03
CA LEU A 92 18.52 0.58 -3.45
C LEU A 92 18.25 1.98 -4.02
N HIS A 93 17.00 2.23 -4.38
CA HIS A 93 16.53 3.49 -4.93
C HIS A 93 15.46 4.08 -4.02
N HIS A 94 15.65 5.35 -3.68
CA HIS A 94 14.66 6.14 -2.95
C HIS A 94 13.68 6.77 -3.93
N VAL A 95 12.40 6.51 -3.69
CA VAL A 95 11.32 7.04 -4.49
C VAL A 95 10.32 7.77 -3.61
N ARG A 96 9.74 8.85 -4.12
CA ARG A 96 8.65 9.58 -3.45
C ARG A 96 7.41 9.68 -4.31
N PHE A 97 6.27 9.67 -3.66
CA PHE A 97 4.97 9.95 -4.24
C PHE A 97 4.29 11.08 -3.47
N GLN A 98 3.70 12.03 -4.18
CA GLN A 98 2.93 13.09 -3.56
C GLN A 98 1.52 12.58 -3.25
N ALA A 99 1.10 12.60 -1.99
CA ALA A 99 -0.15 11.98 -1.55
C ALA A 99 -1.41 12.60 -2.21
N SER A 100 -1.34 13.87 -2.60
CA SER A 100 -2.41 14.57 -3.33
C SER A 100 -2.48 14.20 -4.81
N SER A 101 -1.47 13.52 -5.36
CA SER A 101 -1.42 13.16 -6.77
C SER A 101 -2.20 11.88 -7.04
N ALA A 102 -2.85 11.82 -8.20
CA ALA A 102 -3.46 10.58 -8.68
C ALA A 102 -2.35 9.60 -9.13
N PHE A 103 -2.56 8.30 -8.88
CA PHE A 103 -1.73 7.29 -9.54
C PHE A 103 -1.94 7.38 -11.06
N LYS A 104 -0.88 7.13 -11.85
CA LYS A 104 -0.98 7.15 -13.31
C LYS A 104 -1.99 6.09 -13.76
N ARG A 105 -2.95 6.50 -14.59
CA ARG A 105 -4.14 5.70 -15.01
C ARG A 105 -3.83 4.37 -15.69
N HIS A 106 -2.59 4.10 -16.06
CA HIS A 106 -2.17 2.82 -16.64
C HIS A 106 -2.17 1.67 -15.62
N VAL A 107 -2.22 1.98 -14.33
CA VAL A 107 -2.61 1.02 -13.31
C VAL A 107 -4.02 1.42 -12.91
N ALA A 108 -5.02 0.67 -13.37
CA ALA A 108 -6.37 0.79 -12.84
C ALA A 108 -6.32 0.39 -11.37
N VAL A 109 -5.98 1.35 -10.50
CA VAL A 109 -6.36 1.29 -9.10
C VAL A 109 -7.84 1.61 -9.15
N PRO A 110 -8.75 0.62 -9.02
CA PRO A 110 -10.15 0.94 -8.91
C PRO A 110 -10.27 2.00 -7.83
N LYS A 111 -11.01 3.08 -8.12
CA LYS A 111 -11.40 4.02 -7.08
C LYS A 111 -11.87 3.14 -5.92
N VAL A 112 -11.37 3.37 -4.72
CA VAL A 112 -12.05 2.92 -3.51
C VAL A 112 -13.37 3.68 -3.54
N THR A 113 -14.32 3.19 -4.34
CA THR A 113 -15.66 3.70 -4.37
C THR A 113 -16.24 3.31 -3.03
N ASP A 114 -16.95 4.24 -2.41
CA ASP A 114 -17.66 4.12 -1.15
C ASP A 114 -18.75 3.03 -1.13
N LYS A 115 -18.48 1.82 -1.64
CA LYS A 115 -19.13 0.61 -1.18
C LYS A 115 -18.48 0.19 0.13
N VAL A 116 -18.61 1.09 1.10
CA VAL A 116 -18.66 0.75 2.52
C VAL A 116 -19.66 -0.40 2.64
N CYS A 117 -19.22 -1.47 3.30
CA CYS A 117 -20.09 -2.54 3.75
C CYS A 117 -21.33 -1.91 4.40
N ARG A 118 -22.53 -2.12 3.82
CA ARG A 118 -23.80 -1.54 4.30
C ARG A 118 -24.20 -1.99 5.71
N ASN A 119 -23.36 -2.75 6.42
CA ASN A 119 -23.63 -3.23 7.78
C ASN A 119 -22.82 -2.50 8.87
N CYS A 120 -22.16 -1.37 8.58
CA CYS A 120 -21.45 -0.58 9.60
C CYS A 120 -22.05 0.81 9.85
N ALA A 121 -23.35 1.01 9.58
CA ALA A 121 -24.04 2.27 9.85
C ALA A 121 -24.85 2.18 11.14
N GLU A 122 -24.24 2.65 12.24
CA GLU A 122 -24.81 3.14 13.51
C GLU A 122 -23.58 3.40 14.42
N GLN A 123 -23.17 4.60 14.85
CA GLN A 123 -23.86 5.78 15.38
C GLN A 123 -23.00 7.07 15.23
N PRO A 124 -23.57 8.27 15.47
CA PRO A 124 -22.92 9.58 15.32
C PRO A 124 -22.32 10.14 16.62
N ALA A 125 -21.77 11.37 16.54
CA ALA A 125 -21.17 12.24 17.59
C ALA A 125 -19.63 12.09 17.72
N GLU A 126 -18.80 13.12 17.83
CA GLU A 126 -18.99 14.52 18.16
C GLU A 126 -17.69 15.30 17.85
N ARG A 127 -17.81 16.61 17.58
CA ARG A 127 -16.68 17.54 17.62
C ARG A 127 -16.11 17.57 19.05
N LYS A 128 -14.80 17.39 19.23
CA LYS A 128 -14.02 18.09 20.27
C LYS A 128 -12.52 18.11 19.99
N ALA A 129 -12.02 19.35 19.97
CA ALA A 129 -10.74 19.84 20.49
C ALA A 129 -9.40 19.20 20.09
N ARG A 130 -8.53 20.11 19.60
CA ARG A 130 -7.07 20.04 19.65
C ARG A 130 -6.56 19.54 21.00
N GLN A 131 -5.84 18.42 20.98
CA GLN A 131 -4.72 18.16 21.89
C GLN A 131 -3.57 17.59 21.06
N GLN A 132 -2.37 18.13 21.29
CA GLN A 132 -1.13 17.76 20.62
C GLN A 132 -0.67 16.38 21.13
N GLY A 133 -1.24 15.31 20.57
CA GLY A 133 -0.64 13.99 20.54
C GLY A 133 -0.33 13.67 19.08
N ARG A 134 0.84 13.10 18.77
CA ARG A 134 1.06 12.54 17.42
C ARG A 134 -0.07 11.55 17.16
N PRO A 135 -0.76 11.60 16.00
CA PRO A 135 -1.81 10.64 15.70
C PRO A 135 -1.20 9.25 15.76
N GLN A 136 -1.76 8.36 16.56
CA GLN A 136 -1.44 6.94 16.47
C GLN A 136 -1.78 6.50 15.05
N VAL A 137 -0.78 5.97 14.35
CA VAL A 137 -0.90 5.48 12.97
C VAL A 137 -0.75 3.98 13.02
N ASP A 138 -1.74 3.25 12.49
CA ASP A 138 -1.61 1.81 12.28
C ASP A 138 -0.42 1.58 11.35
N THR A 139 0.61 0.88 11.82
CA THR A 139 1.88 0.71 11.09
C THR A 139 1.86 -0.46 10.11
N GLU A 140 0.78 -1.24 10.09
CA GLU A 140 0.67 -2.45 9.29
C GLU A 140 -0.70 -2.57 8.64
N ARG A 141 -0.71 -2.91 7.35
CA ARG A 141 -1.92 -3.27 6.61
C ARG A 141 -1.75 -4.65 5.97
N LEU A 142 -2.66 -5.56 6.32
CA LEU A 142 -2.78 -6.90 5.74
C LEU A 142 -3.89 -6.90 4.67
N ILE A 143 -3.67 -7.62 3.57
CA ILE A 143 -4.74 -7.94 2.60
C ILE A 143 -4.98 -9.46 2.61
N ASP A 144 -6.25 -9.82 2.69
CA ASP A 144 -6.73 -11.20 2.59
C ASP A 144 -7.40 -11.50 1.24
N VAL A 145 -7.67 -12.80 1.01
CA VAL A 145 -8.34 -13.29 -0.19
C VAL A 145 -9.73 -12.69 -0.42
N LYS A 146 -10.51 -12.45 0.63
CA LYS A 146 -11.88 -11.96 0.47
C LYS A 146 -11.88 -10.53 -0.02
N GLU A 147 -10.96 -9.73 0.52
CA GLU A 147 -10.72 -8.38 0.04
C GLU A 147 -10.31 -8.43 -1.44
N LEU A 148 -9.37 -9.29 -1.82
CA LEU A 148 -8.95 -9.45 -3.21
C LEU A 148 -10.08 -9.83 -4.19
N GLN A 149 -10.93 -10.77 -3.80
CA GLN A 149 -12.06 -11.26 -4.61
C GLN A 149 -13.05 -10.14 -4.95
N SER A 150 -13.17 -9.12 -4.10
CA SER A 150 -14.04 -7.97 -4.37
C SER A 150 -13.49 -7.01 -5.42
N PHE A 151 -12.19 -7.09 -5.75
CA PHE A 151 -11.49 -6.08 -6.56
C PHE A 151 -11.06 -6.55 -7.95
N CYS A 152 -10.79 -7.85 -8.18
CA CYS A 152 -10.27 -8.30 -9.47
C CYS A 152 -10.75 -9.70 -9.89
N TRP A 153 -11.54 -9.75 -10.96
CA TRP A 153 -12.04 -11.00 -11.56
C TRP A 153 -10.92 -11.93 -12.06
N THR A 154 -9.85 -11.36 -12.63
CA THR A 154 -8.69 -12.14 -13.11
C THR A 154 -7.97 -12.84 -11.95
N CYS A 155 -7.79 -12.14 -10.82
CA CYS A 155 -7.15 -12.73 -9.64
C CYS A 155 -8.07 -13.73 -8.95
N GLN A 156 -9.39 -13.56 -9.04
CA GLN A 156 -10.34 -14.58 -8.60
C GLN A 156 -10.18 -15.88 -9.39
N LYS A 157 -10.10 -15.82 -10.73
CA LYS A 157 -9.87 -16.99 -11.59
C LYS A 157 -8.53 -17.69 -11.31
N GLU A 158 -7.47 -16.93 -11.04
CA GLU A 158 -6.14 -17.47 -10.78
C GLU A 158 -6.01 -18.06 -9.37
N LEU A 159 -6.70 -17.47 -8.39
CA LEU A 159 -6.92 -18.04 -7.07
C LEU A 159 -7.72 -19.36 -7.16
N GLU A 160 -8.82 -19.38 -7.92
CA GLU A 160 -9.63 -20.59 -8.15
C GLU A 160 -8.80 -21.71 -8.80
N ARG A 161 -7.94 -21.38 -9.77
CA ARG A 161 -6.97 -22.33 -10.35
C ARG A 161 -5.94 -22.82 -9.32
N SER A 162 -5.36 -21.91 -8.53
CA SER A 162 -4.35 -22.24 -7.52
C SER A 162 -4.91 -23.08 -6.37
N LEU A 163 -6.18 -22.86 -5.99
CA LEU A 163 -6.88 -23.65 -4.98
C LEU A 163 -7.44 -24.96 -5.56
N GLY A 164 -7.88 -24.96 -6.82
CA GLY A 164 -8.43 -26.12 -7.52
C GLY A 164 -7.41 -27.22 -7.79
N ASN A 165 -6.13 -26.86 -8.00
CA ASN A 165 -5.05 -27.84 -8.21
C ASN A 165 -4.62 -28.61 -6.95
N ARG A 166 -5.19 -28.33 -5.76
CA ARG A 166 -4.93 -29.13 -4.54
C ARG A 166 -5.87 -30.33 -4.38
N LYS A 167 -6.73 -30.61 -5.36
CA LYS A 167 -7.63 -31.78 -5.38
C LYS A 167 -7.22 -32.82 -6.43
N ARG A 168 -5.98 -33.31 -6.39
CA ARG A 168 -5.66 -34.65 -6.90
C ARG A 168 -4.81 -35.38 -5.85
N PRO A 169 -5.28 -36.51 -5.31
CA PRO A 169 -4.49 -37.38 -4.44
C PRO A 169 -3.30 -37.98 -5.19
#